data_AF-W1XQ50-F1
#
_entry.id   AF-W1XQ50-F1
#
_cell.length_a   1.000
_cell.length_b   1.000
_cell.length_c   1.000
_cell.angle_alpha   90.00
_cell.angle_beta   90.00
_cell.angle_gamma   90.00
#
_symmetry.space_group_name_H-M   'P 1'
#
loop_
_entity.id
_entity.type
_entity.pdbx_description
1 polymer ?
#
loop_
_entity_poly.entity_id
_entity_poly.type
_entity_poly.pdbx_seq_one_letter_code
_entity_poly.pdbx_strand_id
1 'polypeptide(L)'
;QPAVRAWKDYKAVTRDLKQVYHTATEEGALQALDAFGKEWDARYPQISRSWLANWPNVATFFVYPEASRKVIINNRQYGAPLTLTSVMV
;
A
#
# COMPACT_ATOMS: atom_id res chain seq x y z
N GLN A 1 -24.52 12.79 4.20
CA GLN A 1 -24.67 11.32 4.31
C GLN A 1 -23.32 10.68 4.62
N PRO A 2 -23.16 9.99 5.75
CA PRO A 2 -21.88 9.42 6.20
C PRO A 2 -21.32 8.32 5.27
N ALA A 3 -22.18 7.52 4.61
CA ALA A 3 -21.76 6.44 3.72
C ALA A 3 -21.02 6.94 2.45
N VAL A 4 -21.46 8.06 1.86
CA VAL A 4 -20.80 8.66 0.68
C VAL A 4 -19.40 9.18 1.04
N ARG A 5 -19.22 9.71 2.26
CA ARG A 5 -17.92 10.18 2.75
C ARG A 5 -16.97 9.00 2.97
N ALA A 6 -17.44 7.95 3.65
CA ALA A 6 -16.65 6.73 3.86
C ALA A 6 -16.17 6.09 2.54
N TRP A 7 -17.02 6.06 1.50
CA TRP A 7 -16.64 5.56 0.19
C TRP A 7 -15.59 6.43 -0.53
N LYS A 8 -15.69 7.76 -0.41
CA LYS A 8 -14.69 8.69 -0.95
C LYS A 8 -13.35 8.53 -0.25
N ASP A 9 -13.37 8.43 1.08
CA ASP A 9 -12.17 8.17 1.88
C ASP A 9 -11.53 6.83 1.49
N TYR A 10 -12.33 5.76 1.37
CA TYR A 10 -11.84 4.45 0.92
C TYR A 10 -11.06 4.53 -0.40
N LYS A 11 -11.62 5.23 -1.41
CA LYS A 11 -10.94 5.41 -2.71
C LYS A 11 -9.63 6.18 -2.58
N ALA A 12 -9.62 7.25 -1.79
CA ALA A 12 -8.45 8.11 -1.61
C ALA A 12 -7.35 7.41 -0.80
N VAL A 13 -7.70 6.81 0.35
CA VAL A 13 -6.82 5.97 1.17
C VAL A 13 -6.18 4.87 0.33
N THR A 14 -6.99 4.15 -0.45
CA THR A 14 -6.48 3.09 -1.32
C THR A 14 -5.49 3.65 -2.33
N ARG A 15 -5.84 4.74 -3.04
CA ARG A 15 -4.96 5.39 -4.03
C ARG A 15 -3.60 5.76 -3.45
N ASP A 16 -3.59 6.34 -2.25
CA ASP A 16 -2.36 6.85 -1.63
C ASP A 16 -1.52 5.69 -1.08
N LEU A 17 -2.16 4.69 -0.49
CA LEU A 17 -1.48 3.48 -0.02
C LEU A 17 -0.82 2.70 -1.17
N LYS A 18 -1.39 2.75 -2.38
CA LYS A 18 -0.77 2.14 -3.58
C LYS A 18 0.61 2.70 -3.89
N GLN A 19 0.89 3.95 -3.53
CA GLN A 19 2.17 4.57 -3.82
C GLN A 19 3.32 3.85 -3.09
N VAL A 20 3.07 3.32 -1.88
CA VAL A 20 4.09 2.64 -1.07
C VAL A 20 4.73 1.49 -1.86
N TYR A 21 3.93 0.61 -2.47
CA TYR A 21 4.43 -0.57 -3.17
C TYR A 21 4.65 -0.37 -4.68
N HIS A 22 4.29 0.79 -5.25
CA HIS A 22 4.60 1.16 -6.64
C HIS A 22 5.94 1.85 -6.81
N THR A 23 6.60 2.23 -5.72
CA THR A 23 7.90 2.88 -5.76
C THR A 23 9.00 1.96 -6.30
N ALA A 24 10.07 2.57 -6.83
CA ALA A 24 11.20 1.82 -7.38
C ALA A 24 12.15 1.29 -6.29
N THR A 25 12.22 1.91 -5.12
CA THR A 25 13.17 1.56 -4.05
C THR A 25 12.49 1.49 -2.69
N GLU A 26 13.12 0.79 -1.76
CA GLU A 26 12.65 0.69 -0.37
C GLU A 26 12.56 2.07 0.30
N GLU A 27 13.53 2.95 0.04
CA GLU A 27 13.53 4.32 0.56
C GLU A 27 12.35 5.14 0.02
N GLY A 28 12.04 4.97 -1.28
CA GLY A 28 10.87 5.61 -1.89
C GLY A 28 9.56 5.10 -1.26
N ALA A 29 9.51 3.82 -0.92
CA ALA A 29 8.37 3.22 -0.23
C ALA A 29 8.20 3.77 1.20
N LEU A 30 9.29 3.93 1.96
CA LEU A 30 9.27 4.55 3.28
C LEU A 30 8.81 6.01 3.21
N GLN A 31 9.30 6.78 2.23
CA GLN A 31 8.86 8.17 2.01
C GLN A 31 7.37 8.24 1.66
N ALA A 32 6.88 7.32 0.82
CA ALA A 32 5.47 7.23 0.50
C ALA A 32 4.62 6.84 1.72
N LEU A 33 5.13 5.96 2.60
CA LEU A 33 4.45 5.57 3.83
C LEU A 33 4.41 6.69 4.86
N ASP A 34 5.47 7.48 4.98
CA ASP A 34 5.50 8.70 5.81
C ASP A 34 4.52 9.76 5.29
N ALA A 35 4.49 10.00 3.97
CA ALA A 35 3.51 10.90 3.34
C ALA A 35 2.07 10.42 3.56
N PHE A 36 1.85 9.10 3.45
CA PHE A 36 0.55 8.50 3.76
C PHE A 36 0.14 8.75 5.22
N GLY A 37 1.06 8.54 6.17
CA GLY A 37 0.79 8.76 7.60
C GLY A 37 0.42 10.21 7.90
N LYS A 38 1.12 11.18 7.30
CA LYS A 38 0.81 12.61 7.44
C LYS A 38 -0.61 12.98 7.01
N GLU A 39 -1.11 12.36 5.94
CA GLU A 39 -2.46 12.61 5.42
C GLU A 39 -3.54 11.85 6.21
N TRP A 40 -3.27 10.60 6.58
CA TRP A 40 -4.32 9.67 7.00
C TRP A 40 -4.29 9.27 8.48
N ASP A 41 -3.19 9.43 9.21
CA ASP A 41 -3.08 8.91 10.59
C ASP A 41 -4.02 9.60 11.57
N ALA A 42 -4.41 10.84 11.31
CA ALA A 42 -5.40 11.53 12.13
C ALA A 42 -6.76 10.81 12.14
N ARG A 43 -7.06 10.01 11.10
CA ARG A 43 -8.34 9.31 10.92
C ARG A 43 -8.19 7.79 10.94
N TYR A 44 -7.08 7.27 10.43
CA TYR A 44 -6.83 5.84 10.22
C TYR A 44 -5.41 5.43 10.64
N PRO A 45 -4.98 5.70 11.90
CA PRO A 45 -3.60 5.49 12.34
C PRO A 45 -3.15 4.02 12.31
N GLN A 46 -4.11 3.09 12.30
CA GLN A 46 -3.79 1.66 12.31
C GLN A 46 -3.24 1.17 10.97
N ILE A 47 -3.49 1.88 9.87
CA ILE A 47 -3.02 1.47 8.54
C ILE A 47 -1.51 1.65 8.44
N SER A 48 -1.00 2.85 8.73
CA SER A 48 0.46 3.10 8.70
C SER A 48 1.20 2.22 9.71
N ARG A 49 0.63 2.04 10.91
CA ARG A 49 1.19 1.17 11.95
C ARG A 49 1.28 -0.30 11.53
N SER A 50 0.24 -0.85 10.89
CA SER A 50 0.29 -2.25 10.45
C SER A 50 1.34 -2.45 9.34
N TRP A 51 1.49 -1.47 8.45
CA TRP A 51 2.53 -1.46 7.42
C TRP A 51 3.94 -1.39 8.01
N LEU A 52 4.17 -0.50 8.98
CA LEU A 52 5.47 -0.39 9.66
C LEU A 52 5.79 -1.66 10.46
N ALA A 53 4.81 -2.23 11.16
CA ALA A 53 4.99 -3.48 11.91
C ALA A 53 5.33 -4.67 10.99
N ASN A 54 4.80 -4.68 9.77
CA ASN A 54 5.07 -5.69 8.75
C ASN A 54 6.15 -5.26 7.75
N TRP A 55 6.89 -4.18 8.02
CA TRP A 55 7.86 -3.62 7.07
C TRP A 55 8.87 -4.64 6.56
N PRO A 56 9.42 -5.56 7.36
CA PRO A 56 10.35 -6.57 6.84
C PRO A 56 9.78 -7.39 5.69
N ASN A 57 8.48 -7.73 5.74
CA ASN A 57 7.80 -8.46 4.67
C ASN A 57 7.63 -7.58 3.43
N VAL A 58 7.27 -6.31 3.62
CA VAL A 58 7.15 -5.33 2.52
C VAL A 58 8.50 -5.06 1.87
N ALA A 59 9.56 -4.93 2.66
CA ALA A 59 10.93 -4.70 2.20
C ALA A 59 11.44 -5.82 1.29
N THR A 60 11.04 -7.08 1.54
CA THR A 60 11.40 -8.20 0.65
C THR A 60 10.93 -8.00 -0.80
N PHE A 61 9.87 -7.22 -1.02
CA PHE A 61 9.40 -6.89 -2.36
C PHE A 61 10.48 -6.18 -3.17
N PHE A 62 11.24 -5.28 -2.54
CA PHE A 62 12.27 -4.47 -3.20
C PHE A 62 13.57 -5.24 -3.51
N VAL A 63 13.72 -6.46 -2.97
CA VAL A 63 14.78 -7.39 -3.37
C VAL A 63 14.58 -7.87 -4.81
N TYR A 64 13.33 -7.90 -5.29
CA TYR A 64 13.04 -8.30 -6.66
C TYR A 64 13.29 -7.17 -7.67
N PRO A 65 13.89 -7.48 -8.84
CA PRO A 65 13.99 -6.53 -9.94
C PRO A 65 12.63 -5.94 -10.33
N GLU A 66 12.62 -4.70 -10.82
CA GLU A 66 11.41 -3.97 -11.19
C GLU A 66 10.52 -4.75 -12.18
N ALA A 67 11.12 -5.45 -13.14
CA ALA A 67 10.39 -6.27 -14.11
C ALA A 67 9.60 -7.40 -13.43
N SER A 68 10.18 -8.08 -12.44
CA SER A 68 9.53 -9.12 -11.65
C SER A 68 8.42 -8.53 -10.77
N ARG A 69 8.67 -7.38 -10.15
CA ARG A 69 7.67 -6.64 -9.37
C ARG A 69 6.46 -6.22 -10.18
N LYS A 70 6.66 -5.75 -11.42
CA LYS A 70 5.57 -5.40 -12.35
C LYS A 70 4.69 -6.60 -12.69
N VAL A 71 5.27 -7.79 -12.81
CA VAL A 71 4.49 -9.02 -13.02
C VAL A 71 3.62 -9.29 -11.79
N ILE A 72 4.17 -9.22 -10.58
CA ILE A 72 3.42 -9.43 -9.32
C ILE A 72 2.27 -8.44 -9.17
N ILE A 73 2.52 -7.15 -9.42
CA ILE A 73 1.52 -6.08 -9.30
C ILE A 73 0.42 -6.18 -10.37
N ASN A 74 0.76 -6.54 -11.61
CA ASN A 74 -0.16 -6.50 -12.75
C ASN A 74 -0.75 -7.86 -13.14
N ASN A 75 -0.43 -8.94 -12.42
CA ASN A 75 -0.92 -10.27 -12.78
C ASN A 75 -2.45 -10.34 -12.66
N ARG A 76 -3.14 -10.35 -13.81
CA ARG A 76 -4.59 -10.48 -13.93
C ARG A 76 -5.10 -11.92 -13.92
N GLN A 77 -4.20 -12.92 -13.93
CA GLN A 77 -4.58 -14.34 -14.04
C GLN A 77 -5.25 -14.87 -12.76
N TYR A 78 -5.06 -14.19 -11.63
CA TYR A 78 -5.86 -14.36 -10.44
C TYR A 78 -6.89 -13.23 -10.44
N GLY A 79 -8.20 -13.56 -10.37
CA GLY A 79 -9.34 -12.63 -10.53
C GLY A 79 -9.48 -11.48 -9.51
N ALA A 80 -8.42 -11.24 -8.75
CA ALA A 80 -8.03 -10.01 -8.08
C ALA A 80 -6.49 -10.11 -8.02
N PRO A 81 -5.71 -9.03 -8.20
CA PRO A 81 -4.27 -9.12 -7.94
C PRO A 81 -4.12 -9.78 -6.57
N LEU A 82 -3.40 -10.90 -6.50
CA LEU A 82 -3.15 -11.64 -5.25
C LEU A 82 -2.40 -10.73 -4.28
N THR A 83 -3.18 -9.88 -3.63
CA THR A 83 -3.26 -9.66 -2.20
C THR A 83 -2.00 -9.20 -1.48
N LEU A 84 -1.52 -8.01 -1.83
CA LEU A 84 -1.10 -7.05 -0.78
C LEU A 84 -2.29 -6.63 0.11
N THR A 85 -3.53 -6.83 -0.35
CA THR A 85 -4.75 -6.76 0.47
C THR A 85 -4.90 -7.91 1.48
N SER A 86 -4.16 -9.02 1.38
CA SER A 86 -4.18 -10.13 2.37
C SER A 86 -2.94 -10.14 3.26
N VAL A 87 -1.95 -9.30 2.99
CA VAL A 87 -0.80 -9.10 3.89
C VAL A 87 -1.10 -7.99 4.91
N MET A 88 -2.07 -7.10 4.65
CA MET A 88 -2.21 -5.84 5.39
C MET A 88 -3.66 -5.39 5.64
N VAL A 89 -4.58 -6.34 5.86
CA VAL A 89 -5.83 -6.13 6.62
C VAL A 89 -6.06 -7.34 7.51
#